data_AF-A0A2W6DRT7-F1
#
_entry.id   AF-A0A2W6DRT7-F1
#
_cell.length_a   1.000
_cell.length_b   1.000
_cell.length_c   1.000
_cell.angle_alpha   90.00
_cell.angle_beta   90.00
_cell.angle_gamma   90.00
#
_symmetry.space_group_name_H-M   'P 1'
#
loop_
_entity.id
_entity.type
_entity.pdbx_description
1 polymer ?
#
loop_
_entity_poly.entity_id
_entity_poly.type
_entity_poly.pdbx_seq_one_letter_code
_entity_poly.pdbx_strand_id
1 'polypeptide(L)' 'GPFVMNTREQLIQAIADYQAGRLGVIPEGALMPHTGN' A
#
# COMPACT_ATOMS: atom_id res chain seq x y z
N GLY A 1 5.99 9.67 -3.42
CA GLY A 1 5.81 8.87 -2.20
C GLY A 1 5.04 7.60 -2.53
N PRO A 2 4.79 6.70 -1.56
CA PRO A 2 4.12 5.41 -1.80
C PRO A 2 2.63 5.53 -2.17
N PHE A 3 2.03 6.71 -2.02
CA PHE A 3 0.63 6.96 -2.36
C PHE A 3 0.52 8.08 -3.41
N VAL A 4 -0.38 7.88 -4.36
CA VAL A 4 -0.82 8.87 -5.35
C VAL A 4 -2.34 8.83 -5.34
N MET A 5 -2.98 9.99 -5.15
CA MET A 5 -4.44 10.13 -5.04
C MET A 5 -4.89 11.39 -5.78
N ASN A 6 -6.19 11.49 -6.06
CA ASN A 6 -6.75 12.64 -6.79
C ASN A 6 -6.98 13.86 -5.88
N THR A 7 -7.19 13.65 -4.57
CA THR A 7 -7.46 14.72 -3.60
C THR A 7 -6.59 14.62 -2.36
N ARG A 8 -6.45 15.74 -1.64
CA ARG A 8 -5.73 15.79 -0.36
C ARG A 8 -6.38 14.92 0.71
N GLU A 9 -7.71 14.89 0.77
CA GLU A 9 -8.45 14.09 1.73
C GLU A 9 -8.19 12.59 1.55
N GLN A 10 -8.17 12.12 0.30
CA GLN A 10 -7.82 10.73 -0.01
C GLN A 10 -6.38 10.39 0.41
N LEU A 11 -5.44 11.33 0.25
CA LEU A 11 -4.06 11.12 0.69
C LEU A 11 -3.97 11.02 2.22
N ILE A 12 -4.70 11.86 2.95
CA ILE A 12 -4.76 11.81 4.43
C ILE A 12 -5.33 10.48 4.89
N GLN A 13 -6.43 10.04 4.27
CA GLN A 13 -7.06 8.76 4.57
C GLN A 13 -6.09 7.58 4.33
N ALA A 14 -5.40 7.55 3.19
CA ALA A 14 -4.42 6.51 2.86
C ALA A 14 -3.28 6.43 3.89
N ILE A 15 -2.80 7.58 4.37
CA ILE A 15 -1.77 7.63 5.41
C ILE A 15 -2.33 7.12 6.75
N ALA A 16 -3.55 7.50 7.11
CA ALA A 16 -4.20 7.03 8.34
C ALA A 16 -4.44 5.51 8.31
N ASP A 17 -4.85 4.96 7.16
CA ASP A 17 -5.01 3.52 6.96
C ASP A 17 -3.68 2.76 7.10
N TYR A 18 -2.60 3.31 6.54
CA TYR A 18 -1.27 2.77 6.70
C TYR A 18 -0.82 2.76 8.16
N GLN A 19 -0.97 3.88 8.86
CA GLN A 19 -0.59 4.00 10.28
C GLN A 19 -1.44 3.10 11.18
N ALA A 20 -2.71 2.88 10.82
CA ALA A 20 -3.61 1.97 11.53
C ALA A 20 -3.37 0.49 11.18
N GLY A 21 -2.42 0.17 10.30
CA GLY A 21 -2.12 -1.21 9.89
C GLY A 21 -3.21 -1.87 9.04
N ARG A 22 -4.10 -1.08 8.42
CA ARG A 22 -5.24 -1.61 7.64
C ARG A 22 -4.87 -2.10 6.25
N LEU A 23 -3.65 -1.85 5.78
CA LEU A 23 -3.18 -2.31 4.46
C LEU A 23 -2.77 -3.79 4.43
N GLY A 24 -2.86 -4.48 5.58
CA GLY A 24 -2.46 -5.88 5.72
C GLY A 24 -0.95 -6.05 5.87
N VAL A 25 -0.54 -7.31 6.00
CA VAL A 25 0.86 -7.72 6.11
C VAL A 25 1.16 -8.74 5.03
N ILE A 26 2.35 -8.67 4.45
CA ILE A 26 2.83 -9.69 3.52
C ILE A 26 3.42 -10.83 4.36
N PRO A 27 2.85 -12.04 4.32
CA PRO A 27 3.41 -13.17 5.04
C PRO A 27 4.74 -13.62 4.41
N GLU A 28 5.56 -14.32 5.20
CA GLU A 28 6.86 -14.80 4.74
C GLU A 28 6.71 -15.70 3.50
N GLY A 29 7.58 -15.52 2.50
CA GLY A 29 7.58 -16.30 1.26
C GLY A 29 6.49 -15.96 0.24
N ALA A 30 5.62 -14.98 0.49
CA ALA A 30 4.53 -14.61 -0.43
C ALA A 30 4.96 -13.79 -1.65
N LEU A 31 6.17 -13.24 -1.66
CA LEU A 31 6.67 -12.45 -2.78
C LEU A 31 7.28 -13.37 -3.85
N MET A 32 6.64 -13.45 -5.01
CA MET A 32 7.15 -14.13 -6.21
C MET A 32 7.31 -13.13 -7.37
N PRO A 33 8.47 -13.06 -8.03
CA PRO A 33 8.64 -12.20 -9.20
C PRO A 33 7.77 -12.66 -10.37
N HIS A 34 6.91 -11.77 -10.87
CA HIS A 34 6.25 -11.96 -12.16
C HIS A 34 7.09 -11.30 -13.25
N THR A 35 8.26 -11.86 -13.53
CA THR A 35 9.08 -11.39 -14.65
C THR A 35 8.43 -11.84 -15.95
N GLY A 36 7.85 -10.89 -16.69
CA GLY A 36 7.39 -11.12 -18.06
C GLY A 36 8.60 -11.41 -18.96
N ASN A 37 8.42 -12.39 -19.84
CA ASN A 37 9.38 -12.78 -20.88
C ASN A 37 9.45 -11.74 -22.00
#